data_AF-A0A6A3X0K6-F1
#
_entry.id   AF-A0A6A3X0K6-F1
#
_cell.length_a   1.000
_cell.length_b   1.000
_cell.length_c   1.000
_cell.angle_alpha   90.00
_cell.angle_beta   90.00
_cell.angle_gamma   90.00
#
_symmetry.space_group_name_H-M   'P 1'
#
loop_
_entity.id
_entity.type
_entity.pdbx_description
1 polymer ?
#
loop_
_entity_poly.entity_id
_entity_poly.type
_entity_poly.pdbx_seq_one_letter_code
_entity_poly.pdbx_strand_id
1 'polypeptide(L)'
;MSEGPEKFVTGSRTLLNALLLRGDVVPDEMQRVQELVECMDNNAQKIAAAVATNRRRGASATGADTTAQLLKEQKQFISQIVELYEQLSNKPAPASQTTE
;
A
#
# COMPACT_ATOMS: atom_id res chain seq x y z
N MET A 1 19.60 13.82 -8.00
CA MET A 1 18.58 12.90 -8.53
C MET A 1 17.42 12.92 -7.55
N SER A 2 16.25 13.45 -7.94
CA SER A 2 15.06 13.36 -7.10
C SER A 2 14.59 11.92 -7.16
N GLU A 3 14.72 11.18 -6.07
CA GLU A 3 14.32 9.78 -6.05
C GLU A 3 12.79 9.69 -6.22
N GLY A 4 12.35 8.83 -7.15
CA GLY A 4 10.94 8.67 -7.49
C GLY A 4 10.09 8.12 -6.33
N PRO A 5 8.75 8.31 -6.37
CA PRO A 5 7.84 7.95 -5.28
C PRO A 5 7.88 6.46 -4.89
N GLU A 6 8.34 5.61 -5.80
CA GLU A 6 8.48 4.15 -5.64
C GLU A 6 9.40 3.78 -4.47
N LYS A 7 10.38 4.65 -4.14
CA LYS A 7 11.27 4.45 -2.99
C LYS A 7 10.52 4.40 -1.66
N PHE A 8 9.38 5.07 -1.54
CA PHE A 8 8.70 5.23 -0.26
C PHE A 8 7.95 3.96 0.12
N VAL A 9 7.36 3.28 -0.88
CA VAL A 9 6.71 1.98 -0.70
C VAL A 9 7.75 0.94 -0.35
N THR A 10 8.82 0.83 -1.14
CA THR A 10 9.91 -0.13 -0.87
C THR A 10 10.63 0.18 0.45
N GLY A 11 10.90 1.45 0.74
CA GLY A 11 11.56 1.87 1.98
C GLY A 11 10.77 1.50 3.23
N SER A 12 9.44 1.63 3.18
CA SER A 12 8.56 1.22 4.29
C SER A 12 8.62 -0.29 4.53
N ARG A 13 8.61 -1.13 3.47
CA ARG A 13 8.81 -2.58 3.59
C ARG A 13 10.17 -2.92 4.18
N THR A 14 11.24 -2.26 3.72
CA THR A 14 12.59 -2.46 4.24
C THR A 14 12.65 -2.14 5.74
N LEU A 15 12.04 -1.04 6.17
CA LEU A 15 11.97 -0.66 7.58
C LEU A 15 11.24 -1.71 8.42
N LEU A 16 10.04 -2.15 7.99
CA LEU A 16 9.27 -3.14 8.73
C LEU A 16 10.02 -4.47 8.88
N ASN A 17 10.69 -4.91 7.80
CA ASN A 17 11.52 -6.11 7.86
C ASN A 17 12.71 -5.95 8.82
N ALA A 18 13.34 -4.77 8.85
CA ALA A 18 14.45 -4.51 9.76
C ALA A 18 14.01 -4.51 11.23
N LEU A 19 12.81 -4.00 11.55
CA LEU A 19 12.22 -4.07 12.88
C LEU A 19 11.99 -5.53 13.31
N LEU A 20 11.37 -6.33 12.45
CA LEU A 20 11.15 -7.76 12.70
C LEU A 20 12.47 -8.52 12.93
N LEU A 21 13.50 -8.25 12.12
CA LEU A 21 14.82 -8.87 12.27
C LEU A 21 15.53 -8.48 13.58
N ARG A 22 15.26 -7.28 14.10
CA ARG A 22 15.79 -6.81 15.38
C ARG A 22 15.00 -7.36 16.59
N GLY A 23 13.90 -8.07 16.35
CA GLY A 23 13.00 -8.56 17.39
C GLY A 23 12.03 -7.50 17.92
N ASP A 24 11.91 -6.36 17.24
CA ASP A 24 10.93 -5.35 17.59
C ASP A 24 9.51 -5.84 17.23
N VAL A 25 8.52 -5.43 18.02
CA VAL A 25 7.12 -5.76 17.75
C VAL A 25 6.60 -4.87 16.63
N VAL A 26 6.25 -5.48 15.51
CA VAL A 26 5.52 -4.82 14.42
C VAL A 26 4.09 -5.34 14.43
N PRO A 27 3.08 -4.48 14.65
CA PRO A 27 1.68 -4.90 14.60
C PRO A 27 1.32 -5.54 13.27
N ASP A 28 0.52 -6.61 13.30
CA ASP A 28 0.06 -7.30 12.10
C ASP A 28 -0.69 -6.36 11.14
N GLU A 29 -1.46 -5.41 11.68
CA GLU A 29 -2.15 -4.41 10.88
C GLU A 29 -1.17 -3.55 10.08
N MET A 30 0.00 -3.21 10.64
CA MET A 30 1.01 -2.42 9.93
C MET A 30 1.64 -3.20 8.79
N GLN A 31 1.85 -4.51 8.96
CA GLN A 31 2.31 -5.37 7.87
C GLN A 31 1.24 -5.46 6.77
N ARG A 32 -0.03 -5.56 7.16
CA ARG A 32 -1.14 -5.63 6.21
C ARG A 32 -1.37 -4.32 5.45
N VAL A 33 -1.23 -3.18 6.12
CA VAL A 33 -1.25 -1.85 5.47
C VAL A 33 -0.14 -1.78 4.41
N GLN A 34 1.08 -2.24 4.72
CA GLN A 34 2.18 -2.25 3.76
C GLN A 34 1.87 -3.11 2.52
N GLU A 35 1.27 -4.30 2.69
CA GLU A 35 0.85 -5.15 1.57
C GLU A 35 -0.19 -4.46 0.68
N LEU A 36 -1.17 -3.78 1.29
CA LEU A 36 -2.22 -3.07 0.55
C LEU A 36 -1.65 -1.86 -0.21
N VAL A 37 -0.72 -1.12 0.39
CA VAL A 37 -0.03 0.00 -0.27
C VAL A 37 0.79 -0.46 -1.46
N GLU A 38 1.49 -1.60 -1.35
CA GLU A 38 2.21 -2.21 -2.48
C GLU A 38 1.26 -2.62 -3.62
N CYS A 39 0.09 -3.19 -3.28
CA CYS A 39 -0.94 -3.49 -4.28
C CYS A 39 -1.48 -2.22 -4.96
N MET A 40 -1.70 -1.16 -4.20
CA MET A 40 -2.14 0.14 -4.73
C MET A 40 -1.11 0.76 -5.67
N ASP A 41 0.17 0.75 -5.30
CA ASP A 41 1.26 1.25 -6.15
C ASP A 41 1.31 0.50 -7.48
N ASN A 42 1.23 -0.84 -7.44
CA ASN A 42 1.16 -1.67 -8.64
C ASN A 42 -0.04 -1.32 -9.54
N ASN A 43 -1.22 -1.11 -8.93
CA ASN A 43 -2.41 -0.69 -9.67
C ASN A 43 -2.25 0.71 -10.27
N ALA A 44 -1.62 1.64 -9.56
CA ALA A 44 -1.33 2.98 -10.06
C ALA A 44 -0.39 2.94 -11.28
N GLN A 45 0.66 2.12 -11.25
CA GLN A 45 1.55 1.90 -12.39
C GLN A 45 0.82 1.34 -13.62
N LYS A 46 -0.02 0.31 -13.41
CA LYS A 46 -0.84 -0.29 -14.48
C LYS A 46 -1.82 0.71 -15.10
N ILE A 47 -2.49 1.52 -14.26
CA ILE A 47 -3.40 2.58 -14.72
C ILE A 47 -2.61 3.62 -15.52
N ALA A 48 -1.47 4.09 -15.03
CA ALA A 48 -0.64 5.07 -15.73
C ALA A 48 -0.22 4.55 -17.11
N ALA A 49 0.21 3.28 -17.19
CA ALA A 49 0.57 2.63 -18.45
C ALA A 49 -0.62 2.49 -19.41
N ALA A 50 -1.80 2.11 -18.91
CA ALA A 50 -3.02 1.99 -19.70
C ALA A 50 -3.47 3.34 -20.25
N VAL A 51 -3.48 4.39 -19.42
CA VAL A 51 -3.83 5.76 -19.80
C VAL A 51 -2.85 6.30 -20.85
N ALA A 52 -1.54 6.11 -20.66
CA ALA A 52 -0.53 6.51 -21.63
C ALA A 52 -0.69 5.80 -22.98
N THR A 53 -1.04 4.51 -22.96
CA THR A 53 -1.29 3.70 -24.17
C THR A 53 -2.53 4.17 -24.91
N ASN A 54 -3.64 4.39 -24.20
CA ASN A 54 -4.89 4.89 -24.77
C ASN A 54 -4.72 6.28 -25.40
N ARG A 55 -3.92 7.16 -24.78
CA ARG A 55 -3.59 8.48 -25.35
C ARG A 55 -2.84 8.37 -26.69
N ARG A 56 -1.94 7.38 -26.83
CA ARG A 56 -1.11 7.21 -28.04
C ARG A 56 -1.84 6.51 -29.19
N ARG A 57 -2.72 5.55 -28.88
CA ARG A 57 -3.33 4.65 -29.89
C ARG A 57 -4.83 4.86 -30.08
N GLY A 58 -5.44 5.78 -29.32
CA GLY A 58 -6.90 5.92 -29.22
C GLY A 58 -7.46 4.98 -28.13
N ALA A 59 -8.54 5.40 -27.49
CA ALA A 59 -9.15 4.62 -26.41
C ALA A 59 -9.79 3.32 -26.96
N SER A 60 -9.49 2.19 -26.30
CA SER A 60 -10.18 0.92 -26.54
C SER A 60 -11.13 0.60 -25.40
N ALA A 61 -12.26 -0.05 -25.68
CA ALA A 61 -13.23 -0.48 -24.66
C ALA A 61 -12.56 -1.37 -23.59
N THR A 62 -11.75 -2.34 -24.02
CA THR A 62 -11.01 -3.25 -23.13
C THR A 62 -10.03 -2.51 -22.21
N GLY A 63 -9.36 -1.46 -22.70
CA GLY A 63 -8.44 -0.65 -21.89
C GLY A 63 -9.18 0.20 -20.85
N ALA A 64 -10.37 0.71 -21.20
CA ALA A 64 -11.23 1.45 -20.28
C ALA A 64 -11.77 0.53 -19.17
N ASP A 65 -12.25 -0.67 -19.51
CA ASP A 65 -12.75 -1.65 -18.54
C ASP A 65 -11.67 -2.11 -17.54
N THR A 66 -10.46 -2.37 -18.04
CA THR A 66 -9.31 -2.73 -17.20
C THR A 66 -8.96 -1.61 -16.23
N THR A 67 -8.95 -0.36 -16.71
CA THR A 67 -8.67 0.81 -15.85
C THR A 67 -9.73 0.99 -14.78
N ALA A 68 -11.01 0.82 -15.12
CA ALA A 68 -12.12 0.91 -14.18
C ALA A 68 -12.03 -0.17 -13.09
N GLN A 69 -11.65 -1.40 -13.45
CA GLN A 69 -11.46 -2.47 -12.49
C GLN A 69 -10.31 -2.19 -11.51
N LEU A 70 -9.15 -1.74 -12.00
CA LEU A 70 -8.02 -1.37 -11.15
C LEU A 70 -8.35 -0.23 -10.20
N LEU A 71 -9.16 0.74 -10.65
CA LEU A 71 -9.66 1.84 -9.79
C LEU A 71 -10.63 1.34 -8.71
N LYS A 72 -11.50 0.38 -9.06
CA LYS A 72 -12.41 -0.26 -8.09
C LYS A 72 -11.64 -1.02 -7.01
N GLU A 73 -10.60 -1.76 -7.40
CA GLU A 73 -9.70 -2.45 -6.46
C GLU A 73 -8.96 -1.45 -5.56
N GLN A 74 -8.42 -0.36 -6.10
CA GLN A 74 -7.79 0.68 -5.28
C GLN A 74 -8.74 1.24 -4.21
N LYS A 75 -10.00 1.51 -4.58
CA LYS A 75 -11.01 1.96 -3.61
C LYS A 75 -11.18 0.95 -2.47
N GLN A 76 -11.22 -0.35 -2.79
CA GLN A 76 -11.34 -1.41 -1.79
C GLN A 76 -10.13 -1.48 -0.88
N PHE A 77 -8.91 -1.35 -1.42
CA PHE A 77 -7.69 -1.32 -0.62
C PHE A 77 -7.65 -0.12 0.32
N ILE A 78 -8.05 1.07 -0.14
CA ILE A 78 -8.14 2.28 0.70
C ILE A 78 -9.10 2.05 1.87
N SER A 79 -10.28 1.48 1.63
CA SER A 79 -11.23 1.16 2.70
C SER A 79 -10.63 0.20 3.74
N GLN A 80 -9.96 -0.86 3.30
CA GLN A 80 -9.29 -1.81 4.20
C GLN A 80 -8.16 -1.15 5.01
N ILE A 81 -7.39 -0.24 4.41
CA ILE A 81 -6.34 0.51 5.12
C ILE A 81 -6.95 1.36 6.24
N VAL A 82 -8.07 2.04 5.98
CA VAL A 82 -8.77 2.84 7.01
C VAL A 82 -9.22 1.96 8.17
N GLU A 83 -9.84 0.81 7.89
CA GLU A 83 -10.27 -0.16 8.91
C GLU A 83 -9.09 -0.66 9.76
N LEU A 84 -7.93 -0.93 9.15
CA LEU A 84 -6.72 -1.34 9.86
C LEU A 84 -6.18 -0.22 10.77
N TYR A 85 -6.24 1.04 10.32
CA TYR A 85 -5.86 2.17 11.18
C TYR A 85 -6.82 2.37 12.35
N GLU A 86 -8.12 2.17 12.15
CA GLU A 86 -9.10 2.19 13.24
C GLU A 86 -8.83 1.06 14.25
N GLN A 87 -8.51 -0.14 13.78
CA GLN A 87 -8.11 -1.26 14.65
C GLN A 87 -6.86 -0.92 15.48
N LEU A 88 -5.83 -0.35 14.85
CA LEU A 88 -4.63 0.10 15.54
C LEU A 88 -4.92 1.18 16.58
N SER A 89 -5.77 2.16 16.26
CA SER A 89 -6.15 3.24 17.18
C SER A 89 -6.90 2.73 18.42
N ASN A 90 -7.63 1.63 18.27
CA ASN A 90 -8.42 1.03 19.36
C ASN A 90 -7.63 -0.01 20.17
N LYS A 91 -6.44 -0.42 19.70
CA LYS A 91 -5.59 -1.31 20.47
C LYS A 91 -5.00 -0.56 21.67
N PRO A 92 -5.08 -1.14 22.88
CA PRO A 92 -4.37 -0.58 24.02
C PRO A 92 -2.87 -0.58 23.72
N ALA A 93 -2.19 0.50 24.09
CA ALA A 93 -0.74 0.59 23.95
C ALA A 93 -0.09 -0.63 24.62
N PRO A 94 0.97 -1.21 24.02
CA PRO A 94 1.68 -2.31 24.66
C PRO A 94 2.12 -1.84 26.05
N ALA A 95 1.68 -2.55 27.09
CA ALA A 95 2.10 -2.27 28.44
C ALA A 95 3.62 -2.33 28.47
N SER A 96 4.27 -1.20 28.71
CA SER A 96 5.71 -1.14 28.96
C SER A 96 6.00 -2.15 30.07
N GLN A 97 6.65 -3.26 29.73
CA GLN A 97 7.26 -4.11 30.73
C GLN A 97 8.44 -3.33 31.29
N THR A 98 8.16 -2.42 32.22
CA THR A 98 9.16 -1.86 33.12
C THR A 98 9.66 -3.04 33.95
N THR A 99 10.74 -3.66 33.48
CA THR A 99 11.49 -4.61 34.30
C THR A 99 12.25 -3.77 35.32
N GLU A 100 11.96 -4.05 36.60
CA GLU A 100 12.58 -3.45 37.79
C GLU A 100 14.11 -3.59 37.81
#